data_AF-A0A939J4R8-F1
#
_entry.id   AF-A0A939J4R8-F1
#
_cell.length_a   1.000
_cell.length_b   1.000
_cell.length_c   1.000
_cell.angle_alpha   90.00
_cell.angle_beta   90.00
_cell.angle_gamma   90.00
#
_symmetry.space_group_name_H-M   'P 1'
#
loop_
_entity.id
_entity.type
_entity.pdbx_description
1 polymer ?
#
loop_
_entity_poly.entity_id
_entity_poly.type
_entity_poly.pdbx_seq_one_letter_code
_entity_poly.pdbx_strand_id
1 'polypeptide(L)'
;MPEFWKSAGYHLVTRNAHGWLDVTPDLIRAYLTRPEIHPVEESCDAEHALFEALMADPARPVSDADLASFADPDAVDNYRVMLAFRDHLLHHGTVEAAYAGLFQGAPISIPPVFLDQLVHLILRNILRHCNDPLRLRAAELFFREQSITFEGGRVMVADAEIVEQLSETGGLGGLGSLLRESGTPMREVSLDVLGEDNAALYWDRSDRFDTALDFRFTEPGPDAFARVLEAWVRHFTGVDCRIQPVMKIRDERWSWHVGLDSEATRLLNSLWQGAPMSDEEAMRLIALFRFDFLNKRDQRADIAGKPVWMALAVGPDNRLRMKPQNLLVNLPLAQAS
;
A
#
# COMPACT_ATOMS: atom_id res chain seq x y z
N MET A 1 -5.12 -22.92 -6.56
CA MET A 1 -5.43 -21.49 -6.71
C MET A 1 -4.36 -20.87 -7.57
N PRO A 2 -4.69 -19.87 -8.41
CA PRO A 2 -3.69 -19.19 -9.19
C PRO A 2 -2.66 -18.51 -8.27
N GLU A 3 -1.40 -18.58 -8.66
CA GLU A 3 -0.33 -17.85 -7.98
C GLU A 3 -0.42 -16.38 -8.39
N PHE A 4 -0.33 -15.46 -7.44
CA PHE A 4 -0.37 -14.02 -7.70
C PHE A 4 0.68 -13.30 -6.86
N TRP A 5 1.10 -12.11 -7.31
CA TRP A 5 2.11 -11.26 -6.68
C TRP A 5 3.36 -12.03 -6.23
N LYS A 6 4.04 -12.65 -7.19
CA LYS A 6 5.34 -13.28 -6.93
C LYS A 6 6.34 -12.26 -6.40
N SER A 7 6.26 -11.04 -6.91
CA SER A 7 7.03 -9.87 -6.51
C SER A 7 6.84 -9.45 -5.04
N ALA A 8 5.77 -9.89 -4.36
CA ALA A 8 5.58 -9.61 -2.93
C ALA A 8 6.62 -10.29 -2.03
N GLY A 9 7.37 -11.29 -2.53
CA GLY A 9 8.38 -12.00 -1.74
C GLY A 9 7.79 -12.99 -0.74
N TYR A 10 6.53 -13.41 -0.91
CA TYR A 10 5.83 -14.32 0.02
C TYR A 10 6.54 -15.68 0.22
N HIS A 11 7.34 -16.13 -0.75
CA HIS A 11 8.13 -17.35 -0.65
C HIS A 11 9.34 -17.23 0.29
N LEU A 12 9.71 -16.01 0.68
CA LEU A 12 10.84 -15.75 1.57
C LEU A 12 10.45 -15.84 3.05
N VAL A 13 9.15 -15.82 3.37
CA VAL A 13 8.65 -15.78 4.75
C VAL A 13 7.90 -17.06 5.14
N THR A 14 7.72 -17.27 6.44
CA THR A 14 6.91 -18.37 6.98
C THR A 14 5.70 -17.82 7.72
N ARG A 15 4.52 -18.38 7.46
CA ARG A 15 3.30 -18.03 8.20
C ARG A 15 3.21 -18.82 9.50
N ASN A 16 3.20 -18.12 10.64
CA ASN A 16 3.15 -18.73 11.96
C ASN A 16 1.73 -19.18 12.37
N ALA A 17 1.60 -19.75 13.56
CA ALA A 17 0.35 -20.28 14.10
C ALA A 17 -0.74 -19.20 14.32
N HIS A 18 -0.34 -17.96 14.62
CA HIS A 18 -1.24 -16.81 14.73
C HIS A 18 -1.66 -16.26 13.36
N GLY A 19 -1.01 -16.74 12.30
CA GLY A 19 -1.32 -16.39 10.93
C GLY A 19 -0.59 -15.17 10.41
N TRP A 20 0.39 -14.68 11.17
CA TRP A 20 1.30 -13.59 10.78
C TRP A 20 2.56 -14.17 10.12
N LEU A 21 3.34 -13.30 9.48
CA LEU A 21 4.54 -13.67 8.74
C LEU A 21 5.78 -13.44 9.60
N ASP A 22 6.50 -14.52 9.90
CA ASP A 22 7.77 -14.43 10.61
C ASP A 22 8.83 -13.78 9.73
N VAL A 23 9.64 -12.90 10.32
CA VAL A 23 10.82 -12.31 9.66
C VAL A 23 11.89 -13.39 9.58
N THR A 24 12.22 -13.80 8.36
CA THR A 24 13.21 -14.84 8.08
C THR A 24 14.54 -14.23 7.65
N PRO A 25 15.64 -15.00 7.74
CA PRO A 25 16.92 -14.61 7.15
C PRO A 25 16.80 -14.30 5.64
N ASP A 26 15.98 -15.06 4.91
CA ASP A 26 15.82 -14.89 3.45
C ASP A 26 15.09 -13.60 3.08
N LEU A 27 14.13 -13.17 3.90
CA LEU A 27 13.50 -11.86 3.74
C LEU A 27 14.53 -10.74 3.88
N ILE A 28 15.38 -10.81 4.91
CA ILE A 28 16.43 -9.80 5.14
C ILE A 28 17.44 -9.78 3.99
N ARG A 29 17.84 -10.96 3.49
CA ARG A 29 18.72 -11.06 2.32
C ARG A 29 18.15 -10.36 1.10
N ALA A 30 16.85 -10.49 0.84
CA ALA A 30 16.23 -9.81 -0.29
C ALA A 30 16.38 -8.28 -0.20
N TYR A 31 16.27 -7.70 1.00
CA TYR A 31 16.55 -6.27 1.21
C TYR A 31 18.03 -5.91 1.03
N LEU A 32 18.95 -6.78 1.45
CA LEU A 32 20.39 -6.59 1.24
C LEU A 32 20.78 -6.63 -0.24
N THR A 33 20.09 -7.44 -1.06
CA THR A 33 20.36 -7.54 -2.49
C THR A 33 19.84 -6.38 -3.35
N ARG A 34 19.24 -5.36 -2.74
CA ARG A 34 18.77 -4.19 -3.48
C ARG A 34 19.96 -3.41 -4.07
N PRO A 35 19.83 -2.81 -5.27
CA PRO A 35 20.92 -2.09 -5.92
C PRO A 35 21.54 -0.97 -5.08
N GLU A 36 20.77 -0.37 -4.17
CA GLU A 36 21.23 0.70 -3.30
C GLU A 36 22.19 0.22 -2.18
N ILE A 37 22.27 -1.10 -1.95
CA ILE A 37 23.08 -1.74 -0.89
C ILE A 37 24.07 -2.75 -1.47
N HIS A 38 23.71 -3.41 -2.56
CA HIS A 38 24.53 -4.41 -3.22
C HIS A 38 25.85 -3.77 -3.69
N PRO A 39 27.01 -4.24 -3.22
CA PRO A 39 28.30 -3.70 -3.62
C PRO A 39 28.51 -3.77 -5.14
N VAL A 40 29.18 -2.77 -5.70
CA VAL A 40 29.61 -2.76 -7.11
C VAL A 40 31.07 -3.16 -7.22
N GLU A 41 31.58 -3.35 -8.44
CA GLU A 41 32.99 -3.74 -8.64
C GLU A 41 33.97 -2.71 -8.07
N GLU A 42 33.58 -1.44 -8.05
CA GLU A 42 34.36 -0.32 -7.52
C GLU A 42 34.23 -0.11 -6.00
N SER A 43 33.31 -0.84 -5.34
CA SER A 43 33.13 -0.77 -3.88
C SER A 43 34.40 -1.22 -3.14
N CYS A 44 34.64 -0.65 -1.97
CA CYS A 44 35.84 -0.96 -1.19
C CYS A 44 35.80 -2.35 -0.54
N ASP A 45 36.97 -2.96 -0.27
CA ASP A 45 37.08 -4.30 0.34
C ASP A 45 36.29 -4.45 1.65
N ALA A 46 36.20 -3.37 2.44
CA ALA A 46 35.46 -3.37 3.70
C ALA A 46 33.94 -3.50 3.49
N GLU A 47 33.41 -2.86 2.45
CA GLU A 47 32.01 -2.96 2.07
C GLU A 47 31.67 -4.37 1.58
N HIS A 48 32.48 -4.92 0.68
CA HIS A 48 32.35 -6.31 0.21
C HIS A 48 32.40 -7.30 1.39
N ALA A 49 33.37 -7.13 2.30
CA ALA A 49 33.50 -8.00 3.47
C ALA A 49 32.29 -7.92 4.42
N LEU A 50 31.74 -6.73 4.64
CA LEU A 50 30.53 -6.56 5.46
C LEU A 50 29.31 -7.18 4.78
N PHE A 51 29.14 -6.96 3.47
CA PHE A 51 28.05 -7.52 2.69
C PHE A 51 28.06 -9.04 2.74
N GLU A 52 29.19 -9.69 2.47
CA GLU A 52 29.32 -11.15 2.54
C GLU A 52 29.03 -11.69 3.94
N ALA A 53 29.48 -10.99 4.99
CA ALA A 53 29.18 -11.35 6.37
C ALA A 53 27.67 -11.28 6.68
N LEU A 54 26.97 -10.27 6.16
CA LEU A 54 25.52 -10.12 6.31
C LEU A 54 24.74 -11.12 5.46
N MET A 55 25.24 -11.49 4.28
CA MET A 55 24.61 -12.54 3.48
C MET A 55 24.72 -13.91 4.16
N ALA A 56 25.84 -14.20 4.83
CA ALA A 56 26.02 -15.40 5.64
C ALA A 56 25.12 -15.39 6.89
N ASP A 57 25.16 -14.31 7.67
CA ASP A 57 24.35 -14.12 8.87
C ASP A 57 23.59 -12.78 8.82
N PRO A 58 22.35 -12.77 8.30
CA PRO A 58 21.56 -11.54 8.15
C PRO A 58 21.22 -10.85 9.47
N ALA A 59 21.25 -11.57 10.60
CA ALA A 59 20.96 -11.02 11.93
C ALA A 59 22.22 -10.50 12.63
N ARG A 60 23.39 -10.58 12.00
CA ARG A 60 24.65 -10.14 12.59
C ARG A 60 24.58 -8.66 13.00
N PRO A 61 24.96 -8.32 14.26
CA PRO A 61 25.05 -6.93 14.68
C PRO A 61 26.15 -6.20 13.90
N VAL A 62 25.88 -4.96 13.52
CA VAL A 62 26.82 -4.08 12.81
C VAL A 62 26.94 -2.80 13.62
N SER A 63 28.18 -2.39 13.89
CA SER A 63 28.49 -1.17 14.63
C SER A 63 28.83 -0.01 13.71
N ASP A 64 28.73 1.22 14.20
CA ASP A 64 29.18 2.40 13.46
C ASP A 64 30.68 2.34 13.09
N ALA A 65 31.48 1.59 13.86
CA ALA A 65 32.90 1.38 13.57
C ALA A 65 33.11 0.50 12.34
N ASP A 66 32.21 -0.46 12.10
CA ASP A 66 32.24 -1.29 10.89
C ASP A 66 31.96 -0.41 9.65
N LEU A 67 30.99 0.50 9.74
CA LEU A 67 30.62 1.41 8.65
C LEU A 67 31.66 2.53 8.44
N ALA A 68 32.35 2.99 9.48
CA ALA A 68 33.36 4.04 9.37
C ALA A 68 34.58 3.63 8.51
N SER A 69 34.70 2.34 8.17
CA SER A 69 35.74 1.81 7.29
C SER A 69 35.42 1.97 5.79
N PHE A 70 34.19 2.36 5.45
CA PHE A 70 33.76 2.52 4.07
C PHE A 70 34.40 3.78 3.46
N ALA A 71 34.79 3.69 2.20
CA ALA A 71 35.37 4.81 1.46
C ALA A 71 34.29 5.81 0.97
N ASP A 72 33.09 5.32 0.68
CA ASP A 72 31.98 6.11 0.16
C ASP A 72 30.99 6.50 1.28
N PRO A 73 30.83 7.81 1.59
CA PRO A 73 29.86 8.28 2.56
C PRO A 73 28.40 7.96 2.20
N ASP A 74 28.06 7.91 0.90
CA ASP A 74 26.68 7.64 0.47
C ASP A 74 26.31 6.18 0.75
N ALA A 75 27.24 5.25 0.52
CA ALA A 75 27.08 3.85 0.90
C ALA A 75 26.86 3.68 2.42
N VAL A 76 27.59 4.43 3.26
CA VAL A 76 27.40 4.40 4.72
C VAL A 76 25.97 4.78 5.10
N ASP A 77 25.43 5.85 4.51
CA ASP A 77 24.08 6.31 4.83
C ASP A 77 23.01 5.32 4.34
N ASN A 78 23.19 4.72 3.16
CA ASN A 78 22.31 3.65 2.68
C ASN A 78 22.32 2.44 3.63
N TYR A 79 23.50 1.99 4.06
CA TYR A 79 23.63 0.90 5.04
C TYR A 79 22.97 1.24 6.36
N ARG A 80 23.13 2.47 6.90
CA ARG A 80 22.46 2.88 8.14
C ARG A 80 20.94 2.76 8.04
N VAL A 81 20.35 3.23 6.94
CA VAL A 81 18.90 3.15 6.71
C VAL A 81 18.44 1.69 6.63
N MET A 82 19.15 0.85 5.86
CA MET A 82 18.81 -0.55 5.72
C MET A 82 18.97 -1.32 7.04
N LEU A 83 20.07 -1.10 7.77
CA LEU A 83 20.33 -1.75 9.06
C LEU A 83 19.30 -1.34 10.12
N ALA A 84 18.91 -0.06 10.18
CA ALA A 84 17.84 0.39 11.08
C ALA A 84 16.51 -0.30 10.77
N PHE A 85 16.17 -0.45 9.48
CA PHE A 85 14.98 -1.17 9.06
C PHE A 85 15.05 -2.67 9.38
N ARG A 86 16.18 -3.31 9.12
CA ARG A 86 16.44 -4.71 9.48
C ARG A 86 16.30 -4.94 10.98
N ASP A 87 16.92 -4.10 11.79
CA ASP A 87 16.90 -4.22 13.25
C ASP A 87 15.47 -4.05 13.79
N HIS A 88 14.68 -3.16 13.17
CA HIS A 88 13.25 -3.02 13.44
C HIS A 88 12.47 -4.30 13.12
N LEU A 89 12.69 -4.90 11.94
CA LEU A 89 12.06 -6.17 11.57
C LEU A 89 12.42 -7.29 12.57
N LEU A 90 13.71 -7.42 12.90
CA LEU A 90 14.21 -8.42 13.85
C LEU A 90 13.64 -8.21 15.26
N HIS A 91 13.54 -6.96 15.72
CA HIS A 91 12.97 -6.62 17.02
C HIS A 91 11.52 -7.08 17.17
N HIS A 92 10.71 -6.85 16.14
CA HIS A 92 9.29 -7.21 16.14
C HIS A 92 9.02 -8.67 15.77
N GLY A 93 9.96 -9.34 15.11
CA GLY A 93 9.92 -10.77 14.78
C GLY A 93 8.91 -11.17 13.69
N THR A 94 7.90 -10.34 13.41
CA THR A 94 6.93 -10.56 12.34
C THR A 94 6.75 -9.30 11.50
N VAL A 95 6.39 -9.48 10.23
CA VAL A 95 6.15 -8.40 9.26
C VAL A 95 5.00 -7.51 9.72
N GLU A 96 3.90 -8.11 10.20
CA GLU A 96 2.74 -7.39 10.73
C GLU A 96 3.08 -6.59 11.99
N ALA A 97 3.78 -7.19 12.96
CA ALA A 97 4.18 -6.46 14.17
C ALA A 97 5.15 -5.32 13.85
N ALA A 98 6.09 -5.55 12.92
CA ALA A 98 7.00 -4.52 12.46
C ALA A 98 6.23 -3.38 11.81
N TYR A 99 5.29 -3.66 10.91
CA TYR A 99 4.44 -2.64 10.29
C TYR A 99 3.64 -1.84 11.32
N ALA A 100 2.95 -2.51 12.27
CA ALA A 100 2.17 -1.83 13.30
C ALA A 100 3.06 -0.98 14.24
N GLY A 101 4.24 -1.49 14.59
CA GLY A 101 5.22 -0.81 15.44
C GLY A 101 5.69 0.54 14.91
N LEU A 102 5.65 0.75 13.58
CA LEU A 102 5.99 2.04 12.96
C LEU A 102 5.08 3.19 13.38
N PHE A 103 3.87 2.87 13.85
CA PHE A 103 2.84 3.85 14.18
C PHE A 103 2.54 3.95 15.68
N GLN A 104 3.17 3.10 16.51
CA GLN A 104 2.91 2.98 17.95
C GLN A 104 4.07 3.48 18.83
N GLY A 105 5.13 4.04 18.24
CA GLY A 105 6.36 4.39 18.96
C GLY A 105 7.13 5.60 18.40
N ALA A 106 8.42 5.67 18.74
CA ALA A 106 9.32 6.69 18.22
C ALA A 106 9.46 6.53 16.69
N PRO A 107 9.35 7.62 15.91
CA PRO A 107 9.43 7.53 14.47
C PRO A 107 10.83 7.09 14.05
N ILE A 108 10.91 5.93 13.41
CA ILE A 108 12.09 5.54 12.64
C ILE A 108 11.89 6.04 11.21
N SER A 109 12.93 6.64 10.64
CA SER A 109 12.90 7.11 9.26
C SER A 109 13.07 5.91 8.34
N ILE A 110 11.97 5.44 7.74
CA ILE A 110 11.97 4.35 6.78
C ILE A 110 11.59 4.89 5.41
N PRO A 111 12.31 4.51 4.33
CA PRO A 111 11.92 4.82 2.96
C PRO A 111 10.49 4.35 2.65
N PRO A 112 9.64 5.17 2.02
CA PRO A 112 8.26 4.80 1.69
C PRO A 112 8.14 3.46 0.95
N VAL A 113 9.08 3.14 0.06
CA VAL A 113 9.12 1.87 -0.67
C VAL A 113 9.17 0.63 0.23
N PHE A 114 9.83 0.71 1.40
CA PHE A 114 9.86 -0.39 2.35
C PHE A 114 8.50 -0.56 3.03
N LEU A 115 7.80 0.54 3.31
CA LEU A 115 6.44 0.48 3.84
C LEU A 115 5.50 -0.22 2.85
N ASP A 116 5.56 0.19 1.58
CA ASP A 116 4.75 -0.41 0.51
C ASP A 116 5.04 -1.91 0.36
N GLN A 117 6.30 -2.32 0.43
CA GLN A 117 6.68 -3.73 0.38
C GLN A 117 6.14 -4.54 1.56
N LEU A 118 6.18 -4.01 2.78
CA LEU A 118 5.56 -4.68 3.94
C LEU A 118 4.06 -4.84 3.72
N VAL A 119 3.36 -3.79 3.29
CA VAL A 119 1.92 -3.83 3.03
C VAL A 119 1.58 -4.83 1.92
N HIS A 120 2.35 -4.86 0.84
CA HIS A 120 2.19 -5.80 -0.27
C HIS A 120 2.31 -7.26 0.22
N LEU A 121 3.34 -7.54 1.02
CA LEU A 121 3.57 -8.87 1.60
C LEU A 121 2.47 -9.28 2.58
N ILE A 122 2.01 -8.36 3.43
CA ILE A 122 0.91 -8.58 4.38
C ILE A 122 -0.40 -8.85 3.62
N LEU A 123 -0.74 -8.06 2.60
CA LEU A 123 -1.93 -8.30 1.79
C LEU A 123 -1.86 -9.61 1.02
N ARG A 124 -0.67 -10.00 0.55
CA ARG A 124 -0.47 -11.31 -0.08
C ARG A 124 -0.79 -12.47 0.88
N ASN A 125 -0.49 -12.32 2.16
CA ASN A 125 -0.89 -13.25 3.23
C ASN A 125 -2.40 -13.23 3.49
N ILE A 126 -2.97 -12.04 3.69
CA ILE A 126 -4.40 -11.84 3.96
C ILE A 126 -5.26 -12.45 2.85
N LEU A 127 -4.88 -12.21 1.60
CA LEU A 127 -5.65 -12.58 0.40
C LEU A 127 -5.26 -13.95 -0.18
N ARG A 128 -4.43 -14.75 0.51
CA ARG A 128 -3.93 -16.05 0.03
C ARG A 128 -5.01 -17.08 -0.38
N HIS A 129 -6.24 -16.91 0.11
CA HIS A 129 -7.42 -17.74 -0.21
C HIS A 129 -8.50 -16.97 -0.99
N CYS A 130 -8.18 -15.77 -1.47
CA CYS A 130 -9.08 -14.98 -2.30
C CYS A 130 -9.15 -15.57 -3.71
N ASN A 131 -10.37 -15.78 -4.22
CA ASN A 131 -10.61 -16.24 -5.59
C ASN A 131 -11.21 -15.13 -6.48
N ASP A 132 -11.31 -13.91 -5.94
CA ASP A 132 -11.92 -12.75 -6.60
C ASP A 132 -10.80 -11.83 -7.10
N PRO A 133 -10.56 -11.75 -8.42
CA PRO A 133 -9.46 -10.95 -8.97
C PRO A 133 -9.67 -9.44 -8.78
N LEU A 134 -10.93 -8.98 -8.71
CA LEU A 134 -11.23 -7.56 -8.49
C LEU A 134 -10.79 -7.12 -7.09
N ARG A 135 -10.89 -8.01 -6.09
CA ARG A 135 -10.33 -7.74 -4.75
C ARG A 135 -8.82 -7.67 -4.75
N LEU A 136 -8.15 -8.50 -5.53
CA LEU A 136 -6.70 -8.42 -5.66
C LEU A 136 -6.30 -7.10 -6.31
N ARG A 137 -6.92 -6.74 -7.44
CA ARG A 137 -6.67 -5.45 -8.08
C ARG A 137 -6.95 -4.27 -7.15
N ALA A 138 -8.06 -4.30 -6.42
CA ALA A 138 -8.41 -3.26 -5.45
C ALA A 138 -7.42 -3.20 -4.26
N ALA A 139 -6.81 -4.32 -3.88
CA ALA A 139 -5.81 -4.34 -2.81
C ALA A 139 -4.50 -3.66 -3.22
N GLU A 140 -4.19 -3.52 -4.51
CA GLU A 140 -3.02 -2.77 -4.97
C GLU A 140 -3.06 -1.30 -4.53
N LEU A 141 -4.24 -0.72 -4.30
CA LEU A 141 -4.39 0.66 -3.79
C LEU A 141 -3.66 0.87 -2.46
N PHE A 142 -3.45 -0.18 -1.66
CA PHE A 142 -2.83 -0.09 -0.33
C PHE A 142 -1.31 0.11 -0.37
N PHE A 143 -0.65 -0.35 -1.44
CA PHE A 143 0.82 -0.38 -1.53
C PHE A 143 1.36 0.18 -2.84
N ARG A 144 0.48 0.62 -3.76
CA ARG A 144 0.87 1.30 -4.99
C ARG A 144 0.09 2.59 -5.14
N GLU A 145 0.82 3.65 -5.46
CA GLU A 145 0.22 4.91 -5.84
C GLU A 145 -0.60 4.75 -7.12
N GLN A 146 -1.81 5.32 -7.15
CA GLN A 146 -2.69 5.20 -8.30
C GLN A 146 -2.84 6.54 -9.02
N SER A 147 -2.86 6.51 -10.35
CA SER A 147 -3.33 7.60 -11.19
C SER A 147 -4.85 7.52 -11.35
N ILE A 148 -5.51 8.67 -11.20
CA ILE A 148 -6.97 8.79 -11.29
C ILE A 148 -7.31 9.56 -12.55
N THR A 149 -8.13 8.96 -13.41
CA THR A 149 -8.63 9.61 -14.63
C THR A 149 -10.14 9.72 -14.60
N PHE A 150 -10.63 10.92 -14.90
CA PHE A 150 -12.05 11.23 -15.02
C PHE A 150 -12.42 11.35 -16.50
N GLU A 151 -12.99 10.31 -17.09
CA GLU A 151 -13.35 10.30 -18.52
C GLU A 151 -14.78 9.78 -18.72
N GLY A 152 -15.61 10.53 -19.45
CA GLY A 152 -16.98 10.10 -19.76
C GLY A 152 -17.86 9.82 -18.54
N GLY A 153 -17.57 10.48 -17.41
CA GLY A 153 -18.23 10.24 -16.12
C GLY A 153 -17.73 9.01 -15.36
N ARG A 154 -16.75 8.27 -15.90
CA ARG A 154 -16.05 7.17 -15.22
C ARG A 154 -14.96 7.72 -14.30
N VAL A 155 -14.69 6.98 -13.24
CA VAL A 155 -13.59 7.24 -12.32
C VAL A 155 -12.66 6.04 -12.42
N MET A 156 -11.59 6.20 -13.18
CA MET A 156 -10.64 5.13 -13.46
C MET A 156 -9.46 5.20 -12.50
N VAL A 157 -9.14 4.07 -11.87
CA VAL A 157 -8.01 3.92 -10.96
C VAL A 157 -7.01 2.96 -11.60
N ALA A 158 -5.81 3.44 -11.87
CA ALA A 158 -4.74 2.69 -12.51
C ALA A 158 -3.42 2.90 -11.75
N ASP A 159 -2.46 1.98 -11.89
CA ASP A 159 -1.14 2.17 -11.28
C ASP A 159 -0.44 3.41 -11.86
N ALA A 160 0.06 4.29 -10.99
CA ALA A 160 0.66 5.56 -11.42
C ALA A 160 1.97 5.36 -12.20
N GLU A 161 2.81 4.41 -11.78
CA GLU A 161 4.09 4.12 -12.43
C GLU A 161 3.86 3.55 -13.83
N ILE A 162 2.93 2.61 -13.98
CA ILE A 162 2.58 2.03 -15.28
C ILE A 162 1.98 3.07 -16.22
N VAL A 163 1.08 3.93 -15.74
CA VAL A 163 0.49 5.00 -16.57
C VAL A 163 1.56 5.98 -17.04
N GLU A 164 2.49 6.36 -16.16
CA GLU A 164 3.61 7.24 -16.51
C GLU A 164 4.53 6.61 -17.57
N GLN A 165 4.94 5.36 -17.37
CA GLN A 165 5.73 4.60 -18.35
C GLN A 165 5.02 4.46 -19.70
N LEU A 166 3.71 4.20 -19.72
CA LEU A 166 2.93 4.11 -20.95
C LEU A 166 2.80 5.46 -21.65
N SER A 167 2.68 6.56 -20.91
CA SER A 167 2.65 7.91 -21.48
C SER A 167 3.98 8.28 -22.13
N GLU A 168 5.10 7.92 -21.49
CA GLU A 168 6.45 8.19 -22.00
C GLU A 168 6.82 7.33 -23.22
N THR A 169 6.36 6.08 -23.24
CA THR A 169 6.75 5.07 -24.24
C THR A 169 5.64 4.67 -25.22
N GLY A 170 4.43 5.23 -25.09
CA GLY A 170 3.23 4.82 -25.84
C GLY A 170 3.03 3.30 -25.91
N GLY A 171 3.39 2.60 -24.82
CA GLY A 171 3.39 1.14 -24.68
C GLY A 171 4.25 0.35 -25.68
N LEU A 172 5.19 1.00 -26.37
CA LEU A 172 6.17 0.37 -27.25
C LEU A 172 7.56 0.23 -26.58
N GLY A 173 7.68 0.55 -25.29
CA GLY A 173 8.94 0.53 -24.56
C GLY A 173 9.99 1.46 -25.17
N GLY A 174 11.25 1.01 -25.24
CA GLY A 174 12.36 1.81 -25.77
C GLY A 174 12.25 2.23 -27.25
N LEU A 175 11.36 1.61 -28.04
CA LEU A 175 11.05 2.08 -29.40
C LEU A 175 10.10 3.27 -29.39
N GLY A 176 9.23 3.34 -28.39
CA GLY A 176 8.30 4.44 -28.24
C GLY A 176 8.97 5.76 -27.85
N SER A 177 9.97 5.71 -26.96
CA SER A 177 10.76 6.89 -26.62
C SER A 177 11.45 7.50 -27.86
N LEU A 178 12.00 6.64 -28.74
CA LEU A 178 12.59 7.07 -30.02
C LEU A 178 11.54 7.65 -30.99
N LEU A 179 10.34 7.06 -31.05
CA LEU A 179 9.25 7.60 -31.87
C LEU A 179 8.79 8.97 -31.38
N ARG A 180 8.78 9.21 -30.07
CA ARG A 180 8.45 10.50 -29.45
C ARG A 180 9.49 11.56 -29.78
N GLU A 181 10.78 11.23 -29.72
CA GLU A 181 11.87 12.12 -30.15
C GLU A 181 11.76 12.50 -31.64
N SER A 182 11.24 11.60 -32.47
CA SER A 182 11.01 11.86 -33.89
C SER A 182 9.74 12.67 -34.20
N GLY A 183 8.95 13.02 -33.19
CA GLY A 183 7.69 13.79 -33.35
C GLY A 183 6.53 12.99 -33.94
N THR A 184 6.62 11.65 -33.94
CA THR A 184 5.57 10.77 -34.46
C THR A 184 4.44 10.63 -33.43
N PRO A 185 3.16 10.85 -33.78
CA PRO A 185 2.05 10.67 -32.86
C PRO A 185 1.95 9.21 -32.41
N MET A 186 2.01 8.99 -31.10
CA MET A 186 1.93 7.66 -30.50
C MET A 186 0.48 7.19 -30.39
N ARG A 187 0.29 5.87 -30.44
CA ARG A 187 -1.03 5.26 -30.20
C ARG A 187 -1.32 5.35 -28.70
N GLU A 188 -2.52 5.81 -28.36
CA GLU A 188 -3.00 5.84 -26.98
C GLU A 188 -3.13 4.38 -26.49
N VAL A 189 -2.31 3.99 -25.52
CA VAL A 189 -2.36 2.64 -24.93
C VAL A 189 -3.31 2.70 -23.76
N SER A 190 -4.51 2.15 -23.96
CA SER A 190 -5.52 2.03 -22.91
C SER A 190 -5.25 0.79 -22.06
N LEU A 191 -5.22 0.96 -20.75
CA LEU A 191 -5.20 -0.16 -19.81
C LEU A 191 -6.53 -0.92 -19.86
N ASP A 192 -6.47 -2.23 -19.67
CA ASP A 192 -7.66 -3.04 -19.55
C ASP A 192 -8.39 -2.71 -18.25
N VAL A 193 -9.63 -2.25 -18.37
CA VAL A 193 -10.51 -2.03 -17.22
C VAL A 193 -11.13 -3.36 -16.82
N LEU A 194 -10.84 -3.80 -15.60
CA LEU A 194 -11.41 -5.02 -15.06
C LEU A 194 -12.85 -4.79 -14.60
N GLY A 195 -13.72 -5.68 -15.05
CA GLY A 195 -15.10 -5.87 -14.61
C GLY A 195 -15.40 -7.36 -14.48
N GLU A 196 -16.66 -7.70 -14.22
CA GLU A 196 -17.04 -9.09 -13.93
C GLU A 196 -16.72 -10.05 -15.09
N ASP A 197 -16.83 -9.60 -16.34
CA ASP A 197 -16.68 -10.43 -17.54
C ASP A 197 -15.21 -10.74 -17.90
N ASN A 198 -14.25 -9.92 -17.45
CA ASN A 198 -12.84 -10.02 -17.84
C ASN A 198 -11.86 -10.05 -16.65
N ALA A 199 -12.34 -10.06 -15.40
CA ALA A 199 -11.51 -10.06 -14.20
C ALA A 199 -10.46 -11.18 -14.15
N ALA A 200 -10.74 -12.33 -14.77
CA ALA A 200 -9.82 -13.46 -14.79
C ALA A 200 -8.45 -13.14 -15.45
N LEU A 201 -8.39 -12.13 -16.34
CA LEU A 201 -7.14 -11.67 -16.96
C LEU A 201 -6.09 -11.24 -15.94
N TYR A 202 -6.52 -10.80 -14.75
CA TYR A 202 -5.64 -10.34 -13.70
C TYR A 202 -4.66 -11.41 -13.22
N TRP A 203 -5.05 -12.69 -13.20
CA TRP A 203 -4.21 -13.75 -12.63
C TRP A 203 -2.87 -13.89 -13.34
N ASP A 204 -2.87 -13.84 -14.68
CA ASP A 204 -1.64 -13.96 -15.48
C ASP A 204 -0.81 -12.66 -15.51
N ARG A 205 -1.39 -11.57 -14.98
CA ARG A 205 -0.87 -10.20 -15.04
C ARG A 205 -0.63 -9.58 -13.67
N SER A 206 -0.80 -10.32 -12.58
CA SER A 206 -0.83 -9.76 -11.23
C SER A 206 0.46 -9.02 -10.85
N ASP A 207 1.60 -9.41 -11.41
CA ASP A 207 2.90 -8.77 -11.16
C ASP A 207 3.21 -7.63 -12.14
N ARG A 208 2.35 -7.38 -13.13
CA ARG A 208 2.51 -6.31 -14.12
C ARG A 208 1.83 -5.01 -13.70
N PHE A 209 0.86 -5.07 -12.80
CA PHE A 209 0.08 -3.93 -12.32
C PHE A 209 -0.58 -3.11 -13.48
N ASP A 210 -0.77 -3.73 -14.64
CA ASP A 210 -1.12 -3.09 -15.92
C ASP A 210 -2.63 -3.15 -16.21
N THR A 211 -3.45 -3.12 -15.17
CA THR A 211 -4.91 -3.13 -15.29
C THR A 211 -5.52 -1.98 -14.49
N ALA A 212 -6.70 -1.53 -14.91
CA ALA A 212 -7.43 -0.45 -14.25
C ALA A 212 -8.74 -0.96 -13.62
N LEU A 213 -9.26 -0.19 -12.68
CA LEU A 213 -10.52 -0.48 -11.98
C LEU A 213 -11.46 0.72 -12.10
N ASP A 214 -12.72 0.49 -12.49
CA ASP A 214 -13.77 1.51 -12.44
C ASP A 214 -14.24 1.65 -10.99
N PHE A 215 -14.09 2.85 -10.43
CA PHE A 215 -14.31 3.13 -9.02
C PHE A 215 -15.58 3.96 -8.76
N ARG A 216 -16.46 4.06 -9.76
CA ARG A 216 -17.77 4.68 -9.57
C ARG A 216 -18.61 3.92 -8.55
N PHE A 217 -19.44 4.64 -7.83
CA PHE A 217 -20.49 4.03 -7.02
C PHE A 217 -21.38 3.13 -7.88
N THR A 218 -21.78 1.96 -7.35
CA THR A 218 -22.46 0.82 -8.03
C THR A 218 -21.63 -0.05 -8.95
N GLU A 219 -20.40 0.34 -9.28
CA GLU A 219 -19.48 -0.56 -9.98
C GLU A 219 -18.81 -1.55 -9.00
N PRO A 220 -18.25 -2.68 -9.47
CA PRO A 220 -17.64 -3.68 -8.59
C PRO A 220 -16.42 -3.20 -7.80
N GLY A 221 -15.72 -2.16 -8.28
CA GLY A 221 -14.45 -1.71 -7.71
C GLY A 221 -14.52 -1.28 -6.23
N PRO A 222 -15.42 -0.34 -5.85
CA PRO A 222 -15.58 0.07 -4.46
C PRO A 222 -16.00 -1.07 -3.53
N ASP A 223 -16.86 -1.98 -3.98
CA ASP A 223 -17.26 -3.13 -3.17
C ASP A 223 -16.09 -4.09 -2.94
N ALA A 224 -15.30 -4.38 -3.98
CA ALA A 224 -14.09 -5.19 -3.88
C ALA A 224 -13.08 -4.57 -2.91
N PHE A 225 -12.86 -3.26 -3.01
CA PHE A 225 -12.00 -2.51 -2.08
C PHE A 225 -12.52 -2.57 -0.64
N ALA A 226 -13.84 -2.41 -0.43
CA ALA A 226 -14.45 -2.53 0.89
C ALA A 226 -14.22 -3.91 1.53
N ARG A 227 -14.23 -5.00 0.75
CA ARG A 227 -13.89 -6.34 1.24
C ARG A 227 -12.42 -6.43 1.69
N VAL A 228 -11.51 -5.74 1.00
CA VAL A 228 -10.09 -5.72 1.36
C VAL A 228 -9.87 -4.92 2.64
N LEU A 229 -10.54 -3.77 2.79
CA LEU A 229 -10.54 -2.99 4.03
C LEU A 229 -11.02 -3.83 5.22
N GLU A 230 -12.11 -4.58 5.09
CA GLU A 230 -12.61 -5.48 6.15
C GLU A 230 -11.58 -6.57 6.50
N ALA A 231 -10.97 -7.20 5.49
CA ALA A 231 -9.97 -8.23 5.70
C ALA A 231 -8.72 -7.69 6.40
N TRP A 232 -8.29 -6.48 6.04
CA TRP A 232 -7.18 -5.79 6.69
C TRP A 232 -7.48 -5.48 8.16
N VAL A 233 -8.65 -4.90 8.44
CA VAL A 233 -9.07 -4.59 9.81
C VAL A 233 -9.15 -5.85 10.66
N ARG A 234 -9.78 -6.92 10.15
CA ARG A 234 -9.86 -8.20 10.85
C ARG A 234 -8.48 -8.81 11.11
N HIS A 235 -7.54 -8.70 10.17
CA HIS A 235 -6.19 -9.28 10.30
C HIS A 235 -5.38 -8.65 11.43
N PHE A 236 -5.43 -7.33 11.57
CA PHE A 236 -4.67 -6.61 12.60
C PHE A 236 -5.38 -6.54 13.95
N THR A 237 -6.70 -6.36 13.95
CA THR A 237 -7.45 -6.03 15.17
C THR A 237 -8.30 -7.19 15.69
N GLY A 238 -8.51 -8.23 14.87
CA GLY A 238 -9.46 -9.30 15.17
C GLY A 238 -10.93 -8.86 15.09
N VAL A 239 -11.21 -7.59 14.80
CA VAL A 239 -12.56 -7.03 14.79
C VAL A 239 -13.30 -7.40 13.51
N ASP A 240 -14.54 -7.83 13.70
CA ASP A 240 -15.49 -8.04 12.61
C ASP A 240 -16.28 -6.77 12.31
N CYS A 241 -16.19 -6.32 11.06
CA CYS A 241 -16.86 -5.11 10.58
C CYS A 241 -17.54 -5.33 9.23
N ARG A 242 -18.45 -4.41 8.90
CA ARG A 242 -19.06 -4.29 7.58
C ARG A 242 -18.74 -2.91 7.02
N ILE A 243 -18.17 -2.88 5.82
CA ILE A 243 -17.85 -1.65 5.09
C ILE A 243 -18.65 -1.63 3.79
N GLN A 244 -19.44 -0.59 3.58
CA GLN A 244 -20.29 -0.47 2.39
C GLN A 244 -20.00 0.83 1.65
N PRO A 245 -19.79 0.81 0.32
CA PRO A 245 -19.78 2.02 -0.47
C PRO A 245 -21.10 2.78 -0.31
N VAL A 246 -21.03 4.11 -0.28
CA VAL A 246 -22.21 5.00 -0.23
C VAL A 246 -21.99 6.19 -1.15
N MET A 247 -23.06 6.78 -1.68
CA MET A 247 -22.95 8.00 -2.50
C MET A 247 -22.71 9.26 -1.67
N LYS A 248 -23.19 9.28 -0.42
CA LYS A 248 -23.14 10.46 0.44
C LYS A 248 -23.31 10.10 1.89
N ILE A 249 -22.78 10.97 2.74
CA ILE A 249 -22.99 10.94 4.18
C ILE A 249 -24.34 11.62 4.48
N ARG A 250 -25.26 10.86 5.08
CA ARG A 250 -26.53 11.37 5.63
C ARG A 250 -26.57 11.00 7.10
N ASP A 251 -25.95 11.83 7.93
CA ASP A 251 -25.83 11.59 9.36
C ASP A 251 -25.88 12.90 10.15
N GLU A 252 -27.04 13.18 10.75
CA GLU A 252 -27.24 14.35 11.62
C GLU A 252 -26.46 14.23 12.95
N ARG A 253 -26.00 13.02 13.29
CA ARG A 253 -25.24 12.72 14.51
C ARG A 253 -23.89 12.10 14.19
N TRP A 254 -23.25 12.60 13.12
CA TRP A 254 -21.91 12.19 12.73
C TRP A 254 -21.00 12.21 13.95
N SER A 255 -20.46 11.03 14.31
CA SER A 255 -19.71 10.81 15.55
C SER A 255 -18.23 10.45 15.34
N TRP A 256 -17.87 9.91 14.18
CA TRP A 256 -16.48 9.58 13.85
C TRP A 256 -16.26 9.47 12.34
N HIS A 257 -15.02 9.69 11.89
CA HIS A 257 -14.59 9.42 10.52
C HIS A 257 -13.13 9.03 10.42
N VAL A 258 -12.76 8.40 9.30
CA VAL A 258 -11.39 8.04 8.95
C VAL A 258 -11.15 8.37 7.48
N GLY A 259 -10.24 9.31 7.20
CA GLY A 259 -9.73 9.48 5.85
C GLY A 259 -8.79 8.33 5.48
N LEU A 260 -8.99 7.73 4.31
CA LEU A 260 -8.12 6.64 3.83
C LEU A 260 -6.85 7.14 3.17
N ASP A 261 -6.74 8.45 2.94
CA ASP A 261 -5.57 9.16 2.47
C ASP A 261 -5.51 10.56 3.15
N SER A 262 -4.46 11.33 2.87
CA SER A 262 -4.29 12.66 3.46
C SER A 262 -5.33 13.68 3.00
N GLU A 263 -5.74 13.65 1.73
CA GLU A 263 -6.72 14.58 1.19
C GLU A 263 -8.12 14.26 1.73
N ALA A 264 -8.49 12.98 1.77
CA ALA A 264 -9.74 12.54 2.40
C ALA A 264 -9.79 12.92 3.88
N THR A 265 -8.67 12.80 4.60
CA THR A 265 -8.59 13.22 6.00
C THR A 265 -8.85 14.73 6.13
N ARG A 266 -8.22 15.54 5.29
CA ARG A 266 -8.43 17.00 5.26
C ARG A 266 -9.89 17.34 4.98
N LEU A 267 -10.48 16.75 3.94
CA LEU A 267 -11.86 17.01 3.51
C LEU A 267 -12.88 16.60 4.57
N LEU A 268 -12.74 15.41 5.15
CA LEU A 268 -13.65 14.94 6.21
C LEU A 268 -13.53 15.79 7.49
N ASN A 269 -12.33 16.23 7.86
CA ASN A 269 -12.15 17.16 8.98
C ASN A 269 -12.86 18.49 8.75
N SER A 270 -12.75 19.06 7.54
CA SER A 270 -13.46 20.29 7.17
C SER A 270 -14.99 20.12 7.25
N LEU A 271 -15.52 19.03 6.68
CA LEU A 271 -16.95 18.71 6.73
C LEU A 271 -17.45 18.54 8.17
N TRP A 272 -16.68 17.83 8.99
CA TRP A 272 -16.98 17.62 10.41
C TRP A 272 -17.06 18.94 11.18
N GLN A 273 -16.19 19.90 10.87
CA GLN A 273 -16.18 21.24 11.47
C GLN A 273 -17.31 22.15 10.93
N GLY A 274 -18.13 21.67 10.00
CA GLY A 274 -19.21 22.44 9.38
C GLY A 274 -18.73 23.45 8.33
N ALA A 275 -17.50 23.33 7.85
CA ALA A 275 -17.01 24.18 6.77
C ALA A 275 -17.70 23.83 5.44
N PRO A 276 -18.02 24.83 4.60
CA PRO A 276 -18.54 24.56 3.26
C PRO A 276 -17.47 23.87 2.42
N MET A 277 -17.90 22.91 1.60
CA MET A 277 -17.06 22.24 0.61
C MET A 277 -17.29 22.89 -0.75
N SER A 278 -16.21 23.22 -1.46
CA SER A 278 -16.34 23.70 -2.85
C SER A 278 -16.69 22.57 -3.80
N ASP A 279 -17.22 22.89 -4.98
CA ASP A 279 -17.50 21.87 -6.01
C ASP A 279 -16.22 21.15 -6.44
N GLU A 280 -15.08 21.85 -6.48
CA GLU A 280 -13.78 21.25 -6.78
C GLU A 280 -13.35 20.24 -5.71
N GLU A 281 -13.52 20.57 -4.43
CA GLU A 281 -13.24 19.65 -3.33
C GLU A 281 -14.17 18.44 -3.34
N ALA A 282 -15.44 18.63 -3.70
CA ALA A 282 -16.40 17.54 -3.85
C ALA A 282 -16.01 16.60 -5.01
N MET A 283 -15.51 17.14 -6.12
CA MET A 283 -15.00 16.34 -7.25
C MET A 283 -13.76 15.52 -6.89
N ARG A 284 -12.99 15.93 -5.88
CA ARG A 284 -11.83 15.16 -5.40
C ARG A 284 -12.21 13.93 -4.60
N LEU A 285 -13.41 13.86 -4.02
CA LEU A 285 -13.89 12.67 -3.32
C LEU A 285 -14.22 11.57 -4.33
N ILE A 286 -13.39 10.52 -4.34
CA ILE A 286 -13.53 9.40 -5.27
C ILE A 286 -14.56 8.39 -4.75
N ALA A 287 -14.52 8.11 -3.45
CA ALA A 287 -15.44 7.15 -2.84
C ALA A 287 -15.70 7.48 -1.38
N LEU A 288 -16.90 7.15 -0.93
CA LEU A 288 -17.32 7.22 0.46
C LEU A 288 -17.76 5.83 0.92
N PHE A 289 -17.43 5.50 2.17
CA PHE A 289 -17.82 4.24 2.78
C PHE A 289 -18.45 4.46 4.14
N ARG A 290 -19.41 3.59 4.46
CA ARG A 290 -19.95 3.41 5.79
C ARG A 290 -19.31 2.18 6.42
N PHE A 291 -18.63 2.36 7.55
CA PHE A 291 -18.09 1.29 8.38
C PHE A 291 -18.99 1.08 9.59
N ASP A 292 -19.43 -0.15 9.82
CA ASP A 292 -20.16 -0.56 11.01
C ASP A 292 -19.41 -1.70 11.70
N PHE A 293 -19.20 -1.57 13.01
CA PHE A 293 -18.76 -2.68 13.86
C PHE A 293 -19.88 -3.73 13.94
N LEU A 294 -19.58 -5.01 13.68
CA LEU A 294 -20.58 -6.07 13.86
C LEU A 294 -20.86 -6.36 15.33
N ASN A 295 -19.85 -6.14 16.18
CA ASN A 295 -19.98 -6.22 17.63
C ASN A 295 -19.65 -4.86 18.26
N LYS A 296 -20.66 -4.23 18.88
CA LYS A 296 -20.54 -2.90 19.51
C LYS A 296 -19.53 -2.85 20.66
N ARG A 297 -19.17 -4.00 21.25
CA ARG A 297 -18.17 -4.07 22.33
C ARG A 297 -16.75 -3.85 21.84
N ASP A 298 -16.52 -3.99 20.54
CA ASP A 298 -15.22 -3.77 19.92
C ASP A 298 -15.01 -2.28 19.60
N GLN A 299 -16.05 -1.44 19.80
CA GLN A 299 -16.04 -0.01 19.59
C GLN A 299 -15.96 0.76 20.91
N ARG A 300 -15.33 1.95 20.88
CA ARG A 300 -15.27 2.90 22.01
C ARG A 300 -16.68 3.20 22.54
N ALA A 301 -16.85 3.13 23.86
CA ALA A 301 -18.16 3.06 24.53
C ALA A 301 -19.08 4.28 24.29
N ASP A 302 -18.51 5.48 24.16
CA ASP A 302 -19.23 6.75 23.94
C ASP A 302 -19.84 6.89 22.53
N ILE A 303 -19.34 6.12 21.56
CA ILE A 303 -19.82 6.12 20.17
C ILE A 303 -20.27 4.73 19.70
N ALA A 304 -20.41 3.77 20.62
CA ALA A 304 -20.79 2.40 20.32
C ALA A 304 -22.11 2.30 19.53
N GLY A 305 -22.09 1.57 18.42
CA GLY A 305 -23.21 1.36 17.52
C GLY A 305 -23.46 2.51 16.53
N LYS A 306 -22.61 3.54 16.51
CA LYS A 306 -22.63 4.57 15.47
C LYS A 306 -21.65 4.22 14.34
N PRO A 307 -21.98 4.57 13.09
CA PRO A 307 -21.10 4.30 11.96
C PRO A 307 -19.83 5.14 12.04
N VAL A 308 -18.78 4.61 11.42
CA VAL A 308 -17.57 5.36 11.07
C VAL A 308 -17.65 5.69 9.59
N TRP A 309 -17.54 6.97 9.24
CA TRP A 309 -17.54 7.39 7.83
C TRP A 309 -16.12 7.39 7.29
N MET A 310 -15.93 6.86 6.09
CA MET A 310 -14.61 6.79 5.46
C MET A 310 -14.66 7.38 4.06
N ALA A 311 -13.53 7.90 3.60
CA ALA A 311 -13.42 8.44 2.25
C ALA A 311 -12.06 8.15 1.62
N LEU A 312 -12.04 8.01 0.30
CA LEU A 312 -10.86 8.16 -0.54
C LEU A 312 -11.00 9.45 -1.35
N ALA A 313 -9.93 10.21 -1.46
CA ALA A 313 -9.87 11.41 -2.26
C ALA A 313 -8.59 11.46 -3.11
N VAL A 314 -8.70 12.09 -4.27
CA VAL A 314 -7.55 12.31 -5.16
C VAL A 314 -6.82 13.59 -4.78
N GLY A 315 -5.48 13.53 -4.78
CA GLY A 315 -4.64 14.72 -4.63
C GLY A 315 -4.76 15.69 -5.82
N PRO A 316 -4.23 16.92 -5.69
CA PRO A 316 -4.24 17.91 -6.77
C PRO A 316 -3.43 17.48 -8.01
N ASP A 317 -2.56 16.48 -7.86
CA ASP A 317 -1.74 15.87 -8.91
C ASP A 317 -2.44 14.68 -9.60
N ASN A 318 -3.76 14.50 -9.37
CA ASN A 318 -4.55 13.36 -9.82
C ASN A 318 -3.99 11.99 -9.37
N ARG A 319 -3.21 11.97 -8.28
CA ARG A 319 -2.67 10.75 -7.69
C ARG A 319 -3.38 10.44 -6.37
N LEU A 320 -3.71 9.17 -6.19
CA LEU A 320 -4.29 8.61 -4.97
C LEU A 320 -3.22 7.82 -4.21
N ARG A 321 -3.02 8.18 -2.94
CA ARG A 321 -2.06 7.56 -2.02
C ARG A 321 -2.79 7.10 -0.78
N MET A 322 -3.32 5.88 -0.81
CA MET A 322 -4.00 5.29 0.33
C MET A 322 -3.00 5.06 1.47
N LYS A 323 -3.46 5.20 2.71
CA LYS A 323 -2.69 5.06 3.94
C LYS A 323 -3.31 3.97 4.81
N PRO A 324 -2.90 2.69 4.66
CA PRO A 324 -3.50 1.57 5.40
C PRO A 324 -3.38 1.72 6.92
N GLN A 325 -2.33 2.39 7.38
CA GLN A 325 -2.09 2.68 8.80
C GLN A 325 -3.23 3.46 9.45
N ASN A 326 -3.98 4.27 8.69
CA ASN A 326 -5.12 5.03 9.22
C ASN A 326 -6.20 4.09 9.79
N LEU A 327 -6.28 2.84 9.31
CA LEU A 327 -7.18 1.81 9.84
C LEU A 327 -6.69 1.21 11.15
N LEU A 328 -5.40 1.32 11.45
CA LEU A 328 -4.81 0.83 12.71
C LEU A 328 -4.92 1.91 13.79
N VAL A 329 -4.60 3.17 13.43
CA VAL A 329 -4.47 4.25 14.43
C VAL A 329 -5.73 5.08 14.66
N ASN A 330 -6.63 5.18 13.67
CA ASN A 330 -7.77 6.10 13.75
C ASN A 330 -9.13 5.42 13.92
N LEU A 331 -9.20 4.08 13.95
CA LEU A 331 -10.47 3.40 14.23
C LEU A 331 -10.83 3.56 15.73
N PRO A 332 -12.11 3.79 16.06
CA PRO A 332 -12.53 3.99 17.43
C PRO A 332 -12.73 2.65 18.15
N LEU A 333 -11.65 1.90 18.30
CA LEU A 333 -11.65 0.59 18.95
C LEU A 333 -11.85 0.72 20.46
N ALA A 334 -12.45 -0.30 21.08
CA ALA A 334 -12.70 -0.32 22.53
C ALA A 334 -11.41 -0.37 23.36
N GLN A 335 -10.35 -0.98 22.81
CA GLN A 335 -9.01 -0.95 23.35
C GLN A 335 -8.10 -0.35 22.27
N ALA A 336 -7.16 0.51 22.68
CA ALA A 336 -6.14 0.99 21.76
C ALA A 336 -5.32 -0.20 21.25
N SER A 337 -5.13 -0.27 19.93
CA SER A 337 -4.30 -1.28 19.25
C SER A 337 -2.83 -1.04 19.44
#